data_AF-A0A4Y3WHG5-F1
#
_entry.id   AF-A0A4Y3WHG5-F1
#
_cell.length_a   1.000
_cell.length_b   1.000
_cell.length_c   1.000
_cell.angle_alpha   90.00
_cell.angle_beta   90.00
_cell.angle_gamma   90.00
#
_symmetry.space_group_name_H-M   'P 1'
#
loop_
_entity.id
_entity.type
_entity.pdbx_description
1 polymer ?
#
loop_
_entity_poly.entity_id
_entity_poly.type
_entity_poly.pdbx_seq_one_letter_code
_entity_poly.pdbx_strand_id
1 'polypeptide(L)' 'MQTRSRFLPNPKSLYQRLNDEAQRLRKEARGTQLGVERERLIREARQAETASHIDQWLSSPGLRAPT' A
#
# COMPACT_ATOMS: atom_id res chain seq x y z
N MET A 1 -6.02 -29.69 -22.30
CA MET A 1 -4.63 -29.72 -21.79
C MET A 1 -4.39 -28.48 -20.93
N GLN A 2 -4.43 -28.67 -19.60
CA GLN A 2 -3.94 -27.81 -18.51
C GLN A 2 -4.39 -26.33 -18.48
N THR A 3 -5.54 -26.07 -17.87
CA THR A 3 -5.90 -24.76 -17.32
C THR A 3 -5.05 -24.46 -16.08
N ARG A 4 -3.85 -23.94 -16.28
CA ARG A 4 -3.02 -23.38 -15.21
C ARG A 4 -3.37 -21.90 -15.01
N SER A 5 -4.49 -21.63 -14.36
CA SER A 5 -4.57 -20.40 -13.57
C SER A 5 -5.17 -20.76 -12.23
N ARG A 6 -4.28 -21.03 -11.28
CA ARG A 6 -4.64 -21.02 -9.86
C ARG A 6 -4.95 -19.54 -9.56
N PHE A 7 -6.19 -19.12 -9.79
CA PHE A 7 -6.72 -17.91 -9.21
C PHE A 7 -6.71 -18.11 -7.70
N LEU A 8 -5.57 -17.86 -7.08
CA LEU A 8 -5.46 -17.71 -5.64
C LEU A 8 -6.46 -16.60 -5.26
N PRO A 9 -7.28 -16.80 -4.22
CA PRO A 9 -8.25 -15.80 -3.78
C PRO A 9 -7.50 -14.48 -3.59
N ASN A 10 -7.96 -13.48 -4.34
CA ASN A 10 -7.39 -12.15 -4.54
C ASN A 10 -6.38 -11.76 -3.42
N PRO A 11 -5.05 -11.91 -3.62
CA PRO A 11 -4.10 -11.38 -2.66
C PRO A 11 -4.43 -9.90 -2.48
N LYS A 12 -4.56 -9.41 -1.23
CA LYS A 12 -4.91 -8.01 -0.92
C LYS A 12 -4.27 -7.10 -1.97
N SER A 13 -5.07 -6.25 -2.61
CA SER A 13 -4.58 -5.38 -3.68
C SER A 13 -3.37 -4.59 -3.18
N LEU A 14 -2.48 -4.19 -4.09
CA LEU A 14 -1.28 -3.43 -3.73
C LEU A 14 -1.68 -2.20 -2.88
N TYR A 15 -2.71 -1.47 -3.30
CA TYR A 15 -3.40 -0.46 -2.50
C TYR A 15 -3.73 -0.89 -1.06
N GLN A 16 -4.44 -2.00 -0.87
CA GLN A 16 -4.85 -2.48 0.45
C GLN A 16 -3.66 -2.85 1.34
N ARG A 17 -2.61 -3.42 0.75
CA ARG A 17 -1.39 -3.79 1.49
C ARG A 17 -0.64 -2.53 1.96
N LEU A 18 -0.45 -1.57 1.08
CA LEU A 18 0.20 -0.30 1.41
C LEU A 18 -0.60 0.51 2.44
N ASN A 19 -1.92 0.49 2.36
CA ASN A 19 -2.77 1.15 3.35
C ASN A 19 -2.70 0.47 4.73
N ASP A 20 -2.72 -0.86 4.78
CA ASP A 20 -2.52 -1.65 6.02
C ASP A 20 -1.15 -1.33 6.64
N GLU A 21 -0.10 -1.26 5.83
CA GLU A 21 1.25 -0.93 6.26
C GLU A 21 1.36 0.50 6.79
N ALA A 22 0.79 1.49 6.11
CA ALA A 22 0.73 2.87 6.59
C ALA A 22 0.04 2.98 7.95
N GLN A 23 -1.06 2.24 8.15
CA GLN A 23 -1.77 2.21 9.44
C GLN A 23 -0.93 1.56 10.53
N ARG A 24 -0.21 0.47 10.24
CA ARG A 24 0.70 -0.18 11.19
C ARG A 24 1.83 0.75 11.60
N LEU A 25 2.50 1.39 10.64
CA LEU A 25 3.59 2.32 10.90
C LEU A 25 3.12 3.52 11.72
N ARG A 26 1.92 4.04 11.47
CA ARG A 26 1.32 5.09 12.33
C ARG A 26 1.00 4.61 13.73
N LYS A 27 0.53 3.37 13.89
CA LYS A 27 0.26 2.79 15.21
C LYS A 27 1.55 2.61 15.99
N GLU A 28 2.61 2.13 15.34
CA GLU A 28 3.93 1.99 15.93
C GLU A 28 4.51 3.35 16.33
N ALA A 29 4.44 4.35 15.44
CA ALA A 29 4.86 5.71 15.73
C ALA A 29 4.12 6.38 16.91
N ARG A 30 2.89 5.94 17.23
CA ARG A 30 2.18 6.41 18.44
C ARG A 30 2.70 5.77 19.72
N GLY A 31 3.22 4.54 19.64
CA GLY A 31 3.80 3.82 20.78
C GLY A 31 5.27 4.16 21.03
N THR A 32 5.99 4.68 20.04
CA THR A 32 7.40 5.08 20.17
C THR A 32 7.54 6.44 20.86
N GLN A 33 8.53 6.54 21.75
CA GLN A 33 8.97 7.81 22.35
C GLN A 33 9.31 8.82 21.24
N LEU A 34 9.02 10.10 21.49
CA LEU A 34 9.40 11.19 20.59
C LEU A 34 10.91 11.16 20.30
N GLY A 35 11.28 11.11 19.02
CA GLY A 35 12.67 11.04 18.57
C GLY A 35 12.78 10.60 17.11
N VAL A 36 14.03 10.38 16.67
CA VAL A 36 14.37 10.07 15.27
C VAL A 36 13.63 8.82 14.77
N GLU A 37 13.49 7.80 15.62
CA GLU A 37 12.78 6.56 15.27
C GLU A 37 11.29 6.81 14.99
N ARG A 38 10.63 7.65 15.81
CA ARG A 38 9.24 8.03 15.57
C ARG A 38 9.08 8.83 14.27
N GLU A 39 9.99 9.75 13.99
CA GLU A 39 9.97 10.52 12.74
C GLU A 39 10.19 9.63 11.52
N ARG A 40 11.10 8.65 11.63
CA ARG A 40 11.33 7.65 10.59
C ARG A 40 10.06 6.84 10.32
N LEU A 41 9.40 6.32 11.36
CA LEU A 41 8.14 5.58 11.21
C LEU A 41 7.03 6.42 10.58
N ILE A 42 6.92 7.70 10.95
CA ILE A 42 5.96 8.63 10.33
C ILE A 42 6.31 8.86 8.85
N ARG A 43 7.60 9.00 8.53
CA ARG A 43 8.06 9.20 7.15
C ARG A 43 7.79 7.96 6.28
N GLU A 44 8.01 6.77 6.80
CA GLU A 44 7.71 5.51 6.12
C GLU A 44 6.19 5.35 5.93
N ALA A 45 5.38 5.67 6.94
CA ALA A 45 3.92 5.65 6.81
C ALA A 45 3.43 6.56 5.67
N ARG A 46 3.96 7.78 5.58
CA ARG A 46 3.63 8.74 4.50
C ARG A 46 4.02 8.22 3.13
N GLN A 47 5.16 7.54 3.01
CA GLN A 47 5.58 6.93 1.75
C GLN A 47 4.62 5.83 1.32
N ALA A 48 4.19 4.98 2.25
CA ALA A 48 3.19 3.94 1.98
C ALA A 48 1.83 4.52 1.54
N GLU A 49 1.37 5.61 2.19
CA GLU A 49 0.15 6.34 1.76
C GLU A 49 0.30 6.95 0.36
N THR A 50 1.46 7.51 0.05
CA THR A 50 1.72 8.09 -1.27
C THR A 50 1.73 7.01 -2.33
N ALA A 51 2.39 5.88 -2.06
CA ALA A 51 2.46 4.75 -2.96
C ALA A 51 1.08 4.11 -3.20
N SER A 52 0.22 4.04 -2.18
CA SER A 52 -1.15 3.53 -2.36
C SER A 52 -1.97 4.47 -3.25
N HIS A 53 -1.81 5.77 -3.09
CA HIS A 53 -2.50 6.75 -3.92
C HIS A 53 -2.03 6.70 -5.38
N ILE A 54 -0.74 6.47 -5.63
CA ILE A 54 -0.20 6.25 -6.98
C ILE A 54 -0.77 4.97 -7.60
N ASP A 55 -0.83 3.86 -6.85
CA ASP A 55 -1.42 2.60 -7.31
C ASP A 55 -2.90 2.76 -7.70
N GLN A 56 -3.65 3.51 -6.89
CA GLN A 56 -5.03 3.85 -7.18
C GLN A 56 -5.15 4.69 -8.46
N TRP A 57 -4.25 5.66 -8.65
CA TRP A 57 -4.22 6.50 -9.84
C TRP A 57 -3.93 5.67 -11.09
N LEU A 58 -2.90 4.82 -11.07
CA LEU A 58 -2.53 3.93 -12.17
C LEU A 58 -3.63 2.91 -12.51
N SER A 59 -4.42 2.51 -11.52
CA SER A 59 -5.55 1.59 -11.70
C SER A 59 -6.79 2.26 -12.29
N SER A 60 -6.81 3.58 -12.44
CA SER A 60 -7.97 4.31 -12.96
C SER A 60 -8.17 4.07 -14.47
N PRO A 61 -9.38 3.69 -14.91
CA PRO A 61 -9.66 3.35 -16.31
C PRO A 61 -9.46 4.52 -17.28
N GLY A 62 -9.47 5.78 -16.80
CA GLY A 62 -9.25 6.96 -17.64
C GLY A 62 -7.81 7.14 -18.14
N LEU A 63 -6.84 6.40 -17.59
CA LEU A 63 -5.44 6.39 -18.01
C LEU A 63 -5.06 5.14 -18.82
N ARG A 64 -5.99 4.19 -18.92
CA ARG A 64 -5.79 3.00 -19.75
C ARG A 64 -6.11 3.36 -21.18
N ALA A 65 -5.17 3.12 -22.09
CA ALA A 65 -5.46 3.25 -23.52
C ALA A 65 -6.69 2.38 -23.85
N PRO A 66 -7.70 2.92 -24.55
CA PRO A 66 -8.83 2.12 -24.99
C PRO A 66 -8.31 1.02 -25.94
N THR A 67 -8.66 -0.23 -25.64
CA THR A 67 -8.38 -1.40 -26.47
C THR A 67 -9.39 -1.56 -27.57
#